data_AF-A0A9X8CRA6-F1
#
_entry.id   AF-A0A9X8CRA6-F1
#
_cell.length_a   1.000
_cell.length_b   1.000
_cell.length_c   1.000
_cell.angle_alpha   90.00
_cell.angle_beta   90.00
_cell.angle_gamma   90.00
#
_symmetry.space_group_name_H-M   'P 1'
#
loop_
_entity.id
_entity.type
_entity.pdbx_description
1 polymer ?
#
loop_
_entity_poly.entity_id
_entity_poly.type
_entity_poly.pdbx_seq_one_letter_code
_entity_poly.pdbx_strand_id
1 'polypeptide(L)'
;MQSEMGVIPDFVASALDDEESSRIERDDETRQVLVIVDCPFVEDKSEAESTSIVQYDTHPLAVLFLPEKDLVMTVSLKENWTISAFESGRVRDINTAQRTRFLLQILLHISRRYQIDLRSVNRQFRENERELRRSMRNEELIKMLGFEKSLVYFSTSLKALDTTIQRISYGRILKLYDEDRDLLNDTSVEVKQAIEMCEIYTQVYNETMETFGSIINNNLNLTMRTLAIITLVLSVPTTVFSFYGMNTGLPMDETWVFPVILSLGLSIFATFWILKSRVVR
;
A
#
# COMPACT_ATOMS: atom_id res chain seq x y z
N MET A 1 -17.72 30.89 -8.21
CA MET A 1 -16.44 31.11 -7.47
C MET A 1 -15.63 32.28 -8.01
N GLN A 2 -15.08 32.22 -9.23
CA GLN A 2 -14.19 33.30 -9.73
C GLN A 2 -14.91 34.66 -9.84
N SER A 3 -16.08 34.72 -10.47
CA SER A 3 -16.82 35.97 -10.70
C SER A 3 -17.53 36.53 -9.46
N GLU A 4 -17.94 35.66 -8.53
CA GLU A 4 -18.80 36.02 -7.39
C GLU A 4 -18.00 36.16 -6.07
N MET A 5 -17.00 35.30 -5.88
CA MET A 5 -16.15 35.28 -4.68
C MET A 5 -14.82 36.00 -4.87
N GLY A 6 -14.40 36.31 -6.10
CA GLY A 6 -13.16 37.06 -6.38
C GLY A 6 -11.89 36.22 -6.16
N VAL A 7 -12.00 34.90 -6.25
CA VAL A 7 -10.86 33.98 -6.10
C VAL A 7 -10.02 34.00 -7.37
N ILE A 8 -8.68 33.99 -7.22
CA ILE A 8 -7.74 33.94 -8.33
C ILE A 8 -7.99 32.69 -9.19
N PRO A 9 -7.95 32.80 -10.54
CA PRO A 9 -8.19 31.66 -11.42
C PRO A 9 -7.28 30.46 -11.14
N ASP A 10 -6.01 30.73 -10.86
CA ASP A 10 -4.99 29.71 -10.58
C ASP A 10 -5.28 28.92 -9.29
N PHE A 11 -5.78 29.60 -8.26
CA PHE A 11 -6.21 28.96 -7.02
C PHE A 11 -7.45 28.08 -7.20
N VAL A 12 -8.36 28.47 -8.09
CA VAL A 12 -9.52 27.62 -8.44
C VAL A 12 -9.08 26.42 -9.26
N ALA A 13 -8.14 26.58 -10.19
CA ALA A 13 -7.59 25.46 -10.95
C ALA A 13 -6.91 24.45 -10.03
N SER A 14 -6.04 24.93 -9.13
CA SER A 14 -5.36 24.09 -8.14
C SER A 14 -6.33 23.40 -7.17
N ALA A 15 -7.43 24.07 -6.79
CA ALA A 15 -8.46 23.50 -5.91
C ALA A 15 -9.35 22.44 -6.58
N LEU A 16 -9.34 22.36 -7.91
CA LEU A 16 -10.10 21.39 -8.71
C LEU A 16 -9.21 20.33 -9.35
N ASP A 17 -7.91 20.34 -9.07
CA ASP A 17 -6.97 19.31 -9.48
C ASP A 17 -6.97 18.19 -8.44
N ASP A 18 -7.17 16.95 -8.90
CA ASP A 18 -7.27 15.76 -8.04
C ASP A 18 -5.88 15.23 -7.63
N GLU A 19 -4.83 15.58 -8.38
CA GLU A 19 -3.44 15.13 -8.13
C GLU A 19 -2.55 16.22 -7.49
N GLU A 20 -3.16 17.31 -6.99
CA GLU A 20 -2.43 18.43 -6.42
C GLU A 20 -1.87 18.09 -5.03
N SER A 21 -0.60 18.41 -4.81
CA SER A 21 0.12 18.04 -3.58
C SER A 21 -0.05 19.07 -2.48
N SER A 22 0.04 18.63 -1.22
CA SER A 22 -0.07 19.54 -0.09
C SER A 22 0.97 20.66 -0.14
N ARG A 23 0.49 21.91 -0.16
CA ARG A 23 1.31 23.13 -0.17
C ARG A 23 0.58 24.31 0.44
N ILE A 24 1.33 25.34 0.78
CA ILE A 24 0.81 26.64 1.19
C ILE A 24 1.36 27.73 0.29
N GLU A 25 0.47 28.56 -0.21
CA GLU A 25 0.74 29.64 -1.15
C GLU A 25 0.00 30.91 -0.75
N ARG A 26 0.64 32.05 -0.95
CA ARG A 26 0.05 33.36 -0.70
C ARG A 26 0.28 34.23 -1.91
N ASP A 27 -0.80 34.78 -2.41
CA ASP A 27 -0.74 35.80 -3.45
C ASP A 27 -0.41 37.16 -2.82
N ASP A 28 0.51 37.90 -3.42
CA ASP A 28 0.95 39.19 -2.89
C ASP A 28 0.01 40.34 -3.29
N GLU A 29 -0.70 40.22 -4.42
CA GLU A 29 -1.60 41.26 -4.94
C GLU A 29 -2.92 41.31 -4.17
N THR A 30 -3.61 40.18 -4.09
CA THR A 30 -4.93 40.01 -3.44
C THR A 30 -4.82 39.61 -1.97
N ARG A 31 -3.61 39.27 -1.49
CA ARG A 31 -3.33 38.74 -0.14
C ARG A 31 -4.07 37.44 0.19
N GLN A 32 -4.65 36.77 -0.81
CA GLN A 32 -5.32 35.48 -0.63
C GLN A 32 -4.29 34.42 -0.24
N VAL A 33 -4.71 33.47 0.61
CA VAL A 33 -3.86 32.35 1.01
C VAL A 33 -4.59 31.06 0.64
N LEU A 34 -3.92 30.22 -0.15
CA LEU A 34 -4.37 28.89 -0.50
C LEU A 34 -3.52 27.88 0.27
N VAL A 35 -4.20 26.97 0.96
CA VAL A 35 -3.57 25.80 1.59
C VAL A 35 -4.22 24.57 1.01
N ILE A 36 -3.43 23.71 0.39
CA ILE A 36 -3.88 22.41 -0.12
C ILE A 36 -3.37 21.34 0.84
N VAL A 37 -4.26 20.44 1.23
CA VAL A 37 -3.96 19.36 2.16
C VAL A 37 -4.61 18.08 1.68
N ASP A 38 -3.78 17.07 1.47
CA ASP A 38 -4.27 15.73 1.14
C ASP A 38 -4.90 15.09 2.36
N CYS A 39 -6.14 14.65 2.20
CA CYS A 39 -6.91 14.00 3.23
C CYS A 39 -7.08 12.51 2.90
N PRO A 40 -6.97 11.61 3.90
CA PRO A 40 -7.19 10.20 3.67
C PRO A 40 -8.66 9.97 3.30
N PHE A 41 -8.88 9.15 2.28
CA PHE A 41 -10.18 8.80 1.74
C PHE A 41 -10.30 7.28 1.62
N VAL A 42 -11.50 6.76 1.86
CA VAL A 42 -11.78 5.33 1.68
C VAL A 42 -12.19 5.14 0.23
N GLU A 43 -11.40 4.37 -0.51
CA GLU A 43 -11.64 4.13 -1.92
C GLU A 43 -12.94 3.34 -2.14
N ASP A 44 -13.63 3.64 -3.23
CA ASP A 44 -14.84 2.92 -3.60
C ASP A 44 -14.54 1.45 -3.89
N LYS A 45 -15.46 0.56 -3.51
CA LYS A 45 -15.26 -0.89 -3.70
C LYS A 45 -15.05 -1.30 -5.16
N SER A 46 -15.46 -0.48 -6.13
CA SER A 46 -15.24 -0.71 -7.56
C SER A 46 -13.82 -0.42 -8.02
N GLU A 47 -13.10 0.44 -7.31
CA GLU A 47 -11.75 0.91 -7.66
C GLU A 47 -10.68 0.20 -6.82
N ALA A 48 -11.05 -0.27 -5.62
CA ALA A 48 -10.18 -1.07 -4.76
C ALA A 48 -9.72 -2.40 -5.43
N GLU A 49 -8.46 -2.78 -5.19
CA GLU A 49 -7.84 -4.02 -5.69
C GLU A 49 -8.59 -5.27 -5.19
N SER A 50 -9.22 -5.19 -4.03
CA SER A 50 -10.09 -6.22 -3.50
C SER A 50 -11.26 -5.65 -2.72
N THR A 51 -12.47 -6.09 -3.06
CA THR A 51 -13.71 -5.71 -2.36
C THR A 51 -13.77 -6.20 -0.90
N SER A 52 -12.86 -7.08 -0.51
CA SER A 52 -12.77 -7.68 0.82
C SER A 52 -11.95 -6.87 1.82
N ILE A 53 -11.20 -5.88 1.35
CA ILE A 53 -10.40 -4.98 2.19
C ILE A 53 -10.91 -3.55 2.06
N VAL A 54 -10.62 -2.74 3.08
CA VAL A 54 -10.75 -1.29 2.99
C VAL A 54 -9.43 -0.75 2.47
N GLN A 55 -9.44 -0.33 1.21
CA GLN A 55 -8.34 0.39 0.56
C GLN A 55 -8.53 1.89 0.76
N TYR A 56 -7.42 2.59 0.93
CA TYR A 56 -7.38 4.02 1.12
C TYR A 56 -6.57 4.68 0.01
N ASP A 57 -7.03 5.88 -0.33
CA ASP A 57 -6.38 6.83 -1.22
C ASP A 57 -6.32 8.20 -0.51
N THR A 58 -5.85 9.22 -1.20
CA THR A 58 -5.75 10.59 -0.69
C THR A 58 -6.36 11.56 -1.69
N HIS A 59 -7.24 12.45 -1.22
CA HIS A 59 -7.81 13.52 -2.05
C HIS A 59 -7.48 14.90 -1.48
N PRO A 60 -7.23 15.89 -2.35
CA PRO A 60 -6.90 17.24 -1.92
C PRO A 60 -8.11 17.95 -1.32
N LEU A 61 -7.84 18.68 -0.25
CA LEU A 61 -8.72 19.66 0.36
C LEU A 61 -8.04 21.03 0.25
N ALA A 62 -8.63 21.92 -0.54
CA ALA A 62 -8.20 23.30 -0.64
C ALA A 62 -8.91 24.14 0.42
N VAL A 63 -8.13 24.85 1.24
CA VAL A 63 -8.58 25.84 2.21
C VAL A 63 -8.12 27.21 1.74
N LEU A 64 -9.08 28.04 1.35
CA LEU A 64 -8.88 29.38 0.83
C LEU A 64 -9.26 30.41 1.89
N PHE A 65 -8.30 31.27 2.24
CA PHE A 65 -8.53 32.45 3.06
C PHE A 65 -8.68 33.67 2.16
N LEU A 66 -9.82 34.37 2.26
CA LEU A 66 -10.16 35.55 1.48
C LEU A 66 -10.22 36.78 2.40
N PRO A 67 -9.08 37.51 2.60
CA PRO A 67 -9.01 38.55 3.61
C PRO A 67 -9.97 39.71 3.39
N GLU A 68 -10.18 40.10 2.13
CA GLU A 68 -11.03 41.23 1.75
C GLU A 68 -12.51 41.00 2.09
N LYS A 69 -12.94 39.74 2.12
CA LYS A 69 -14.33 39.34 2.39
C LYS A 69 -14.54 38.72 3.78
N ASP A 70 -13.46 38.63 4.57
CA ASP A 70 -13.41 37.92 5.85
C ASP A 70 -14.03 36.51 5.79
N LEU A 71 -13.77 35.79 4.70
CA LEU A 71 -14.36 34.48 4.40
C LEU A 71 -13.27 33.40 4.36
N VAL A 72 -13.62 32.21 4.86
CA VAL A 72 -12.88 30.97 4.64
C VAL A 72 -13.72 30.06 3.76
N MET A 73 -13.09 29.51 2.73
CA MET A 73 -13.74 28.63 1.76
C MET A 73 -12.96 27.31 1.70
N THR A 74 -13.68 26.20 1.78
CA THR A 74 -13.12 24.86 1.60
C THR A 74 -13.65 24.25 0.31
N VAL A 75 -12.76 23.66 -0.49
CA VAL A 75 -13.10 23.02 -1.76
C VAL A 75 -12.49 21.62 -1.75
N SER A 76 -13.29 20.63 -2.09
CA SER A 76 -12.84 19.26 -2.31
C SER A 76 -13.73 18.62 -3.37
N LEU A 77 -13.15 17.76 -4.20
CA LEU A 77 -13.86 17.05 -5.26
C LEU A 77 -14.74 15.91 -4.72
N LYS A 78 -14.34 15.33 -3.59
CA LYS A 78 -15.08 14.28 -2.88
C LYS A 78 -15.51 14.76 -1.50
N GLU A 79 -16.50 14.10 -0.93
CA GLU A 79 -16.99 14.42 0.41
C GLU A 79 -15.89 14.19 1.45
N ASN A 80 -15.49 15.26 2.14
CA ASN A 80 -14.43 15.20 3.12
C ASN A 80 -15.02 15.03 4.53
N TRP A 81 -14.71 13.90 5.17
CA TRP A 81 -15.20 13.58 6.52
C TRP A 81 -14.78 14.64 7.55
N THR A 82 -13.58 15.20 7.40
CA THR A 82 -13.07 16.23 8.31
C THR A 82 -14.00 17.43 8.27
N ILE A 83 -14.26 18.00 7.09
CA ILE A 83 -15.16 19.15 6.93
C ILE A 83 -16.57 18.84 7.43
N SER A 84 -17.09 17.65 7.11
CA SER A 84 -18.40 17.20 7.59
C SER A 84 -18.47 17.12 9.12
N ALA A 85 -17.36 16.79 9.80
CA ALA A 85 -17.27 16.81 11.26
C ALA A 85 -17.25 18.23 11.84
N PHE A 86 -16.67 19.21 11.12
CA PHE A 86 -16.75 20.63 11.47
C PHE A 86 -18.19 21.16 11.29
N GLU A 87 -18.85 20.85 10.17
CA GLU A 87 -20.23 21.28 9.88
C GLU A 87 -21.25 20.72 10.87
N SER A 88 -21.10 19.46 11.27
CA SER A 88 -22.00 18.79 12.21
C SER A 88 -21.79 19.18 13.68
N GLY A 89 -20.83 20.07 13.98
CA GLY A 89 -20.52 20.50 15.35
C GLY A 89 -19.90 19.42 16.24
N ARG A 90 -19.39 18.33 15.65
CA ARG A 90 -18.66 17.28 16.39
C ARG A 90 -17.33 17.81 16.92
N VAL A 91 -16.72 18.75 16.20
CA VAL A 91 -15.56 19.51 16.66
C VAL A 91 -16.06 20.78 17.37
N ARG A 92 -15.66 20.96 18.63
CA ARG A 92 -16.03 22.11 19.46
C ARG A 92 -14.99 23.24 19.31
N ASP A 93 -15.37 24.46 19.71
CA ASP A 93 -14.49 25.64 19.74
C ASP A 93 -13.86 26.02 18.38
N ILE A 94 -14.69 25.96 17.33
CA ILE A 94 -14.32 26.43 16.00
C ILE A 94 -14.59 27.94 15.93
N ASN A 95 -13.56 28.71 15.59
CA ASN A 95 -13.70 30.14 15.32
C ASN A 95 -13.04 30.48 13.97
N THR A 96 -13.87 30.74 12.96
CA THR A 96 -13.40 31.07 11.59
C THR A 96 -12.73 32.44 11.50
N ALA A 97 -12.95 33.35 12.48
CA ALA A 97 -12.22 34.61 12.56
C ALA A 97 -10.75 34.38 12.95
N GLN A 98 -10.45 33.31 13.69
CA GLN A 98 -9.09 32.90 14.05
C GLN A 98 -8.50 32.00 12.96
N ARG A 99 -8.19 32.58 11.79
CA ARG A 99 -7.78 31.86 10.57
C ARG A 99 -6.65 30.85 10.78
N THR A 100 -5.59 31.25 11.48
CA THR A 100 -4.44 30.38 11.77
C THR A 100 -4.85 29.21 12.66
N ARG A 101 -5.57 29.48 13.75
CA ARG A 101 -6.10 28.42 14.64
C ARG A 101 -7.04 27.48 13.91
N PHE A 102 -7.94 28.00 13.09
CA PHE A 102 -8.88 27.21 12.29
C PHE A 102 -8.14 26.25 11.35
N LEU A 103 -7.10 26.74 10.65
CA LEU A 103 -6.26 25.89 9.81
C LEU A 103 -5.59 24.78 10.64
N LEU A 104 -4.96 25.14 11.76
CA LEU A 104 -4.27 24.17 12.61
C LEU A 104 -5.24 23.12 13.19
N GLN A 105 -6.47 23.50 13.53
CA GLN A 105 -7.52 22.57 13.95
C GLN A 105 -7.89 21.57 12.82
N ILE A 106 -8.00 22.05 11.58
CA ILE A 106 -8.22 21.19 10.41
C ILE A 106 -7.05 20.21 10.26
N LEU A 107 -5.81 20.71 10.26
CA LEU A 107 -4.61 19.88 10.11
C LEU A 107 -4.48 18.83 11.22
N LEU A 108 -4.79 19.20 12.47
CA LEU A 108 -4.80 18.28 13.61
C LEU A 108 -5.86 17.17 13.45
N HIS A 109 -7.03 17.50 12.89
CA HIS A 109 -8.06 16.50 12.66
C HIS A 109 -7.66 15.54 11.53
N ILE A 110 -7.05 16.06 10.47
CA ILE A 110 -6.52 15.27 9.34
C ILE A 110 -5.41 14.34 9.84
N SER A 111 -4.46 14.82 10.63
CA SER A 111 -3.35 14.00 11.15
C SER A 111 -3.85 12.84 12.03
N ARG A 112 -4.82 13.11 12.90
CA ARG A 112 -5.48 12.07 13.71
C ARG A 112 -6.24 11.08 12.85
N ARG A 113 -6.86 11.52 11.76
CA ARG A 113 -7.55 10.66 10.82
C ARG A 113 -6.58 9.70 10.12
N TYR A 114 -5.44 10.20 9.64
CA TYR A 114 -4.37 9.36 9.09
C TYR A 114 -3.95 8.27 10.08
N GLN A 115 -3.78 8.58 11.37
CA GLN A 115 -3.41 7.56 12.36
C GLN A 115 -4.50 6.48 12.55
N ILE A 116 -5.78 6.85 12.52
CA ILE A 116 -6.89 5.90 12.61
C ILE A 116 -6.86 4.96 11.40
N ASP A 117 -6.71 5.53 10.21
CA ASP A 117 -6.73 4.78 8.95
C ASP A 117 -5.48 3.88 8.81
N LEU A 118 -4.29 4.37 9.18
CA LEU A 118 -3.05 3.57 9.30
C LEU A 118 -3.22 2.36 10.23
N ARG A 119 -3.85 2.54 11.40
CA ARG A 119 -4.14 1.42 12.32
C ARG A 119 -5.11 0.42 11.68
N SER A 120 -6.08 0.88 10.89
CA SER A 120 -6.99 0.01 10.15
C SER A 120 -6.26 -0.79 9.07
N VAL A 121 -5.36 -0.15 8.30
CA VAL A 121 -4.52 -0.83 7.30
C VAL A 121 -3.67 -1.90 7.98
N ASN A 122 -2.94 -1.56 9.03
CA ASN A 122 -2.09 -2.52 9.74
C ASN A 122 -2.88 -3.70 10.31
N ARG A 123 -4.07 -3.47 10.89
CA ARG A 123 -4.92 -4.56 11.39
C ARG A 123 -5.31 -5.52 10.27
N GLN A 124 -5.79 -4.99 9.14
CA GLN A 124 -6.19 -5.81 7.98
C GLN A 124 -4.99 -6.53 7.36
N PHE A 125 -3.83 -5.86 7.28
CA PHE A 125 -2.59 -6.46 6.83
C PHE A 125 -2.21 -7.68 7.69
N ARG A 126 -2.23 -7.55 9.02
CA ARG A 126 -1.90 -8.66 9.95
C ARG A 126 -2.87 -9.83 9.85
N GLU A 127 -4.12 -9.58 9.52
CA GLU A 127 -5.12 -10.61 9.28
C GLU A 127 -4.82 -11.36 7.97
N ASN A 128 -4.62 -10.63 6.88
CA ASN A 128 -4.28 -11.21 5.58
C ASN A 128 -2.90 -11.89 5.57
N GLU A 129 -1.93 -11.41 6.34
CA GLU A 129 -0.61 -12.03 6.55
C GLU A 129 -0.77 -13.49 7.00
N ARG A 130 -1.70 -13.74 7.93
CA ARG A 130 -1.98 -15.09 8.46
C ARG A 130 -2.65 -15.99 7.41
N GLU A 131 -3.52 -15.44 6.58
CA GLU A 131 -4.20 -16.17 5.52
C GLU A 131 -3.26 -16.49 4.35
N LEU A 132 -2.42 -15.53 3.97
CA LEU A 132 -1.40 -15.69 2.93
C LEU A 132 -0.37 -16.75 3.34
N ARG A 133 0.08 -16.75 4.61
CA ARG A 133 0.98 -17.80 5.13
C ARG A 133 0.40 -19.20 5.04
N ARG A 134 -0.92 -19.36 5.13
CA ARG A 134 -1.60 -20.67 5.05
C ARG A 134 -1.91 -21.09 3.62
N SER A 135 -2.35 -20.14 2.79
CA SER A 135 -2.98 -20.45 1.51
C SER A 135 -2.10 -20.13 0.30
N MET A 136 -1.18 -19.15 0.41
CA MET A 136 -0.34 -18.62 -0.68
C MET A 136 -1.13 -18.38 -1.99
N ARG A 137 -2.40 -17.96 -1.87
CA ARG A 137 -3.27 -17.73 -3.02
C ARG A 137 -2.99 -16.34 -3.61
N ASN A 138 -3.10 -16.25 -4.93
CA ASN A 138 -2.99 -14.97 -5.65
C ASN A 138 -3.97 -13.91 -5.12
N GLU A 139 -5.15 -14.33 -4.68
CA GLU A 139 -6.14 -13.43 -4.07
C GLU A 139 -5.58 -12.69 -2.85
N GLU A 140 -4.83 -13.38 -1.98
CA GLU A 140 -4.22 -12.75 -0.81
C GLU A 140 -3.07 -11.81 -1.20
N LEU A 141 -2.32 -12.14 -2.27
CA LEU A 141 -1.27 -11.27 -2.82
C LEU A 141 -1.85 -9.99 -3.42
N ILE A 142 -3.02 -10.06 -4.06
CA ILE A 142 -3.71 -8.87 -4.61
C ILE A 142 -4.16 -7.95 -3.46
N LYS A 143 -4.67 -8.50 -2.35
CA LYS A 143 -4.99 -7.69 -1.17
C LYS A 143 -3.76 -6.98 -0.59
N MET A 144 -2.60 -7.65 -0.63
CA MET A 144 -1.34 -7.05 -0.19
C MET A 144 -0.97 -5.84 -1.04
N LEU A 145 -1.09 -5.94 -2.36
CA LEU A 145 -0.91 -4.81 -3.27
C LEU A 145 -1.80 -3.61 -2.92
N GLY A 146 -3.05 -3.86 -2.52
CA GLY A 146 -3.96 -2.79 -2.05
C GLY A 146 -3.43 -2.08 -0.80
N PHE A 147 -2.87 -2.81 0.17
CA PHE A 147 -2.24 -2.20 1.35
C PHE A 147 -0.98 -1.41 0.99
N GLU A 148 -0.17 -1.91 0.06
CA GLU A 148 1.02 -1.19 -0.44
C GLU A 148 0.63 0.16 -1.03
N LYS A 149 -0.36 0.18 -1.92
CA LYS A 149 -0.87 1.42 -2.54
C LYS A 149 -1.30 2.41 -1.47
N SER A 150 -2.13 1.99 -0.52
CA SER A 150 -2.57 2.88 0.58
C SER A 150 -1.42 3.45 1.40
N LEU A 151 -0.40 2.63 1.72
CA LEU A 151 0.79 3.11 2.44
C LEU A 151 1.63 4.09 1.61
N VAL A 152 1.72 3.89 0.29
CA VAL A 152 2.43 4.81 -0.62
C VAL A 152 1.74 6.17 -0.71
N TYR A 153 0.42 6.18 -0.90
CA TYR A 153 -0.38 7.42 -0.90
C TYR A 153 -0.24 8.16 0.44
N PHE A 154 -0.44 7.45 1.56
CA PHE A 154 -0.28 8.05 2.89
C PHE A 154 1.12 8.57 3.16
N SER A 155 2.18 7.83 2.81
CA SER A 155 3.56 8.27 2.98
C SER A 155 3.84 9.56 2.22
N THR A 156 3.39 9.64 0.97
CA THR A 156 3.63 10.81 0.10
C THR A 156 2.90 12.04 0.64
N SER A 157 1.61 11.90 0.94
CA SER A 157 0.78 12.98 1.47
C SER A 157 1.21 13.45 2.87
N LEU A 158 1.59 12.54 3.76
CA LEU A 158 2.08 12.91 5.10
C LEU A 158 3.41 13.67 5.03
N LYS A 159 4.32 13.30 4.13
CA LYS A 159 5.60 14.02 3.93
C LYS A 159 5.37 15.43 3.36
N ALA A 160 4.43 15.56 2.42
CA ALA A 160 4.02 16.88 1.91
C ALA A 160 3.37 17.72 3.01
N LEU A 161 2.49 17.13 3.83
CA LEU A 161 1.86 17.80 4.96
C LEU A 161 2.87 18.27 6.01
N ASP A 162 3.87 17.47 6.38
CA ASP A 162 4.92 17.90 7.31
C ASP A 162 5.69 19.12 6.75
N THR A 163 6.01 19.11 5.45
CA THR A 163 6.65 20.25 4.78
C THR A 163 5.76 21.50 4.85
N THR A 164 4.45 21.35 4.65
CA THR A 164 3.47 22.45 4.76
C THR A 164 3.37 22.98 6.19
N ILE A 165 3.36 22.12 7.21
CA ILE A 165 3.36 22.51 8.63
C ILE A 165 4.65 23.27 8.98
N GLN A 166 5.81 22.80 8.51
CA GLN A 166 7.07 23.50 8.71
C GLN A 166 7.04 24.91 8.09
N ARG A 167 6.47 25.07 6.89
CA ARG A 167 6.27 26.38 6.25
C ARG A 167 5.37 27.31 7.07
N ILE A 168 4.29 26.78 7.65
CA ILE A 168 3.41 27.53 8.56
C ILE A 168 4.16 27.94 9.83
N SER A 169 5.01 27.06 10.37
CA SER A 169 5.80 27.32 11.58
C SER A 169 6.78 28.49 11.44
N TYR A 170 7.29 28.77 10.24
CA TYR A 170 8.14 29.94 10.00
C TYR A 170 7.37 31.26 10.03
N GLY A 171 6.03 31.24 10.05
CA GLY A 171 5.17 32.41 10.21
C GLY A 171 5.21 33.42 9.06
N ARG A 172 5.83 33.07 7.92
CA ARG A 172 6.00 33.98 6.77
C ARG A 172 4.73 34.15 5.94
N ILE A 173 3.88 33.11 5.91
CA ILE A 173 2.69 33.07 5.05
C ILE A 173 1.43 33.40 5.83
N LEU A 174 1.29 32.79 7.02
CA LEU A 174 0.22 33.07 7.98
C LEU A 174 0.85 33.58 9.27
N LYS A 175 0.24 34.62 9.86
CA LYS A 175 0.69 35.15 11.14
C LYS A 175 0.36 34.13 12.24
N LEU A 176 1.40 33.61 12.87
CA LEU A 176 1.30 32.73 14.02
C LEU A 176 1.21 33.58 15.30
N TYR A 177 0.13 33.40 16.07
CA TYR A 177 -0.02 34.01 17.38
C TYR A 177 0.60 33.10 18.44
N ASP A 178 1.11 33.67 19.53
CA ASP A 178 1.75 32.86 20.58
C ASP A 178 0.78 31.86 21.23
N GLU A 179 -0.51 32.19 21.28
CA GLU A 179 -1.59 31.31 21.76
C GLU A 179 -1.85 30.09 20.85
N ASP A 180 -1.36 30.11 19.61
CA ASP A 180 -1.54 29.04 18.62
C ASP A 180 -0.28 28.17 18.47
N ARG A 181 0.84 28.53 19.14
CA ARG A 181 2.09 27.76 19.08
C ARG A 181 1.95 26.35 19.65
N ASP A 182 1.21 26.20 20.75
CA ASP A 182 0.98 24.89 21.36
C ASP A 182 0.19 23.97 20.41
N LEU A 183 -0.84 24.51 19.76
CA LEU A 183 -1.64 23.77 18.77
C LEU A 183 -0.80 23.37 17.55
N LEU A 184 0.10 24.25 17.08
CA LEU A 184 1.04 23.94 16.02
C LEU A 184 2.00 22.82 16.43
N ASN A 185 2.55 22.86 17.65
CA ASN A 185 3.42 21.82 18.19
C ASN A 185 2.71 20.48 18.27
N ASP A 186 1.49 20.45 18.82
CA ASP A 186 0.66 19.25 18.89
C ASP A 186 0.41 18.67 17.49
N THR A 187 0.07 19.52 16.53
CA THR A 187 -0.16 19.12 15.14
C THR A 187 1.11 18.53 14.51
N SER A 188 2.27 19.15 14.73
CA SER A 188 3.55 18.66 14.21
C SER A 188 3.93 17.31 14.82
N VAL A 189 3.71 17.11 16.12
CA VAL A 189 3.95 15.83 16.79
C VAL A 189 3.05 14.74 16.22
N GLU A 190 1.76 15.00 16.06
CA GLU A 190 0.79 14.02 15.52
C GLU A 190 1.09 13.63 14.07
N VAL A 191 1.57 14.58 13.25
CA VAL A 191 2.00 14.30 11.86
C VAL A 191 3.29 13.49 11.82
N LYS A 192 4.30 13.85 12.62
CA LYS A 192 5.53 13.05 12.73
C LYS A 192 5.25 11.62 13.17
N GLN A 193 4.37 11.46 14.16
CA GLN A 193 3.93 10.15 14.60
C GLN A 193 3.26 9.36 13.46
N ALA A 194 2.40 10.00 12.66
CA ALA A 194 1.78 9.35 11.51
C ALA A 194 2.81 8.93 10.44
N ILE A 195 3.83 9.77 10.17
CA ILE A 195 4.94 9.44 9.25
C ILE A 195 5.71 8.23 9.77
N GLU A 196 6.13 8.23 11.04
CA GLU A 196 6.86 7.12 11.66
C GLU A 196 6.04 5.82 11.61
N MET A 197 4.74 5.89 11.92
CA MET A 197 3.84 4.73 11.79
C MET A 197 3.79 4.21 10.35
N CYS A 198 3.67 5.10 9.36
CA CYS A 198 3.64 4.72 7.96
C CYS A 198 4.95 4.05 7.52
N GLU A 199 6.09 4.61 7.91
CA GLU A 199 7.41 4.06 7.57
C GLU A 199 7.63 2.67 8.18
N ILE A 200 7.26 2.48 9.45
CA ILE A 200 7.33 1.17 10.12
C ILE A 200 6.42 0.16 9.39
N TYR A 201 5.19 0.55 9.04
CA TYR A 201 4.25 -0.36 8.38
C TYR A 201 4.71 -0.72 6.97
N THR A 202 5.23 0.23 6.20
CA THR A 202 5.82 -0.03 4.87
C THR A 202 7.04 -0.95 4.97
N GLN A 203 7.90 -0.74 5.96
CA GLN A 203 9.06 -1.62 6.17
C GLN A 203 8.61 -3.06 6.47
N VAL A 204 7.69 -3.23 7.43
CA VAL A 204 7.16 -4.56 7.78
C VAL A 204 6.47 -5.22 6.59
N TYR A 205 5.71 -4.45 5.79
CA TYR A 205 5.06 -4.95 4.58
C TYR A 205 6.09 -5.47 3.57
N ASN A 206 7.12 -4.68 3.27
CA ASN A 206 8.15 -5.05 2.30
C ASN A 206 8.95 -6.30 2.74
N GLU A 207 9.38 -6.34 4.01
CA GLU A 207 10.08 -7.51 4.58
C GLU A 207 9.20 -8.78 4.52
N THR A 208 7.90 -8.62 4.74
CA THR A 208 6.92 -9.70 4.65
C THR A 208 6.75 -10.19 3.21
N MET A 209 6.64 -9.29 2.23
CA MET A 209 6.55 -9.65 0.81
C MET A 209 7.82 -10.35 0.30
N GLU A 210 9.00 -9.88 0.69
CA GLU A 210 10.28 -10.53 0.35
C GLU A 210 10.36 -11.94 0.93
N THR A 211 9.94 -12.10 2.19
CA THR A 211 9.88 -13.41 2.84
C THR A 211 8.90 -14.35 2.12
N PHE A 212 7.71 -13.86 1.74
CA PHE A 212 6.76 -14.67 0.98
C PHE A 212 7.27 -15.03 -0.42
N GLY A 213 7.92 -14.10 -1.12
CA GLY A 213 8.59 -14.39 -2.39
C GLY A 213 9.62 -15.51 -2.25
N SER A 214 10.41 -15.50 -1.18
CA SER A 214 11.37 -16.56 -0.86
C SER A 214 10.70 -17.92 -0.60
N ILE A 215 9.58 -17.93 0.14
CA ILE A 215 8.80 -19.15 0.40
C ILE A 215 8.20 -19.70 -0.90
N ILE A 216 7.63 -18.84 -1.75
CA ILE A 216 7.08 -19.22 -3.05
C ILE A 216 8.17 -19.85 -3.93
N ASN A 217 9.34 -19.21 -4.02
CA ASN A 217 10.48 -19.73 -4.78
C ASN A 217 10.96 -21.07 -4.24
N ASN A 218 10.99 -21.24 -2.91
CA ASN A 218 11.34 -22.51 -2.29
C ASN A 218 10.33 -23.62 -2.64
N ASN A 219 9.03 -23.31 -2.63
CA ASN A 219 7.98 -24.25 -3.00
C ASN A 219 8.03 -24.62 -4.48
N LEU A 220 8.33 -23.65 -5.36
CA LEU A 220 8.55 -23.91 -6.77
C LEU A 220 9.76 -24.84 -6.97
N ASN A 221 10.87 -24.56 -6.30
CA ASN A 221 12.07 -25.39 -6.39
C ASN A 221 11.80 -26.83 -5.89
N LEU A 222 11.06 -26.97 -4.79
CA LEU A 222 10.62 -28.28 -4.29
C LEU A 222 9.75 -29.03 -5.30
N THR A 223 8.81 -28.33 -5.94
CA THR A 223 7.90 -28.91 -6.94
C THR A 223 8.66 -29.34 -8.19
N MET A 224 9.56 -28.50 -8.71
CA MET A 224 10.41 -28.83 -9.85
C MET A 224 11.32 -30.02 -9.55
N ARG A 225 11.92 -30.07 -8.35
CA ARG A 225 12.73 -31.20 -7.90
C ARG A 225 11.91 -32.49 -7.83
N THR A 226 10.68 -32.41 -7.33
CA THR A 226 9.76 -33.56 -7.25
C THR A 226 9.42 -34.09 -8.65
N LEU A 227 9.05 -33.19 -9.58
CA LEU A 227 8.75 -33.56 -10.97
C LEU A 227 9.97 -34.15 -11.68
N ALA A 228 11.16 -33.59 -11.46
CA ALA A 228 12.40 -34.10 -12.03
C ALA A 228 12.73 -35.51 -11.53
N ILE A 229 12.54 -35.78 -10.22
CA ILE A 229 12.72 -37.11 -9.64
C ILE A 229 11.73 -38.11 -10.25
N ILE A 230 10.44 -37.75 -10.35
CA ILE A 230 9.43 -38.62 -10.97
C ILE A 230 9.80 -38.92 -12.43
N THR A 231 10.18 -37.91 -13.20
CA THR A 231 10.60 -38.05 -14.59
C THR A 231 11.81 -38.97 -14.73
N LEU A 232 12.81 -38.84 -13.86
CA LEU A 232 14.02 -39.67 -13.88
C LEU A 232 13.70 -41.13 -13.53
N VAL A 233 12.86 -41.36 -12.51
CA VAL A 233 12.45 -42.72 -12.14
C VAL A 233 11.65 -43.38 -13.27
N LEU A 234 10.78 -42.63 -13.96
CA LEU A 234 9.98 -43.15 -15.07
C LEU A 234 10.81 -43.41 -16.34
N SER A 235 11.89 -42.65 -16.57
CA SER A 235 12.72 -42.81 -17.77
C SER A 235 13.53 -44.11 -17.78
N VAL A 236 13.83 -44.69 -16.61
CA VAL A 236 14.60 -45.95 -16.49
C VAL A 236 13.84 -47.14 -17.10
N PRO A 237 12.58 -47.45 -16.69
CA PRO A 237 11.80 -48.49 -17.33
C PRO A 237 11.61 -48.27 -18.83
N THR A 238 11.24 -47.04 -19.23
CA THR A 238 10.93 -46.74 -20.62
C THR A 238 12.15 -46.96 -21.50
N THR A 239 13.34 -46.56 -21.04
CA THR A 239 14.59 -46.77 -21.78
C THR A 239 14.89 -48.26 -21.95
N VAL A 240 14.73 -49.08 -20.90
CA VAL A 240 14.93 -50.54 -21.00
C VAL A 240 13.95 -51.15 -22.01
N PHE A 241 12.66 -50.81 -21.92
CA PHE A 241 11.66 -51.31 -22.88
C PHE A 241 11.88 -50.76 -24.30
N SER A 242 12.40 -49.54 -24.46
CA SER A 242 12.76 -49.01 -25.78
C SER A 242 13.86 -49.83 -26.43
N PHE A 243 14.89 -50.25 -25.69
CA PHE A 243 15.97 -51.09 -26.24
C PHE A 243 15.48 -52.50 -26.60
N TYR A 244 14.74 -53.17 -25.71
CA TYR A 244 14.19 -54.51 -25.99
C TYR A 244 13.00 -54.51 -26.98
N GLY A 245 12.41 -53.35 -27.25
CA GLY A 245 11.43 -53.18 -28.32
C GLY A 245 12.06 -52.99 -29.71
N MET A 246 13.38 -52.82 -29.80
CA MET A 246 14.09 -52.78 -31.07
C MET A 246 14.28 -54.20 -31.59
N ASN A 247 13.92 -54.45 -32.86
CA ASN A 247 14.16 -55.73 -33.57
C ASN A 247 15.66 -55.95 -33.88
N THR A 248 16.50 -55.87 -32.86
CA THR A 248 17.93 -56.17 -32.90
C THR A 248 18.14 -57.36 -31.96
N GLY A 249 18.79 -58.43 -32.42
CA GLY A 249 18.95 -59.67 -31.64
C GLY A 249 19.75 -59.46 -30.36
N LEU A 250 19.06 -59.06 -29.29
CA LEU A 250 19.60 -58.84 -27.96
C LEU A 250 19.70 -60.19 -27.21
N PRO A 251 20.64 -60.32 -26.26
CA PRO A 251 20.72 -61.52 -25.44
C PRO A 251 19.45 -61.67 -24.58
N MET A 252 18.88 -62.87 -24.57
CA MET A 252 17.64 -63.23 -23.83
C MET A 252 16.33 -62.55 -24.29
N ASP A 253 16.18 -62.31 -25.59
CA ASP A 253 14.98 -61.68 -26.18
C ASP A 253 13.76 -62.62 -26.30
N GLU A 254 13.92 -63.93 -26.01
CA GLU A 254 12.86 -64.92 -26.18
C GLU A 254 11.72 -64.81 -25.15
N THR A 255 11.93 -64.12 -24.03
CA THR A 255 10.91 -63.95 -22.99
C THR A 255 10.82 -62.51 -22.47
N TRP A 256 9.61 -61.96 -22.46
CA TRP A 256 9.24 -60.68 -21.84
C TRP A 256 9.60 -60.54 -20.35
N VAL A 257 9.93 -61.64 -19.66
CA VAL A 257 10.25 -61.68 -18.23
C VAL A 257 11.59 -61.02 -17.93
N PHE A 258 12.60 -61.19 -18.79
CA PHE A 258 13.94 -60.66 -18.55
C PHE A 258 14.00 -59.12 -18.60
N PRO A 259 13.44 -58.43 -19.62
CA PRO A 259 13.39 -56.97 -19.64
C PRO A 259 12.60 -56.36 -18.48
N VAL A 260 11.52 -57.03 -18.04
CA VAL A 260 10.70 -56.60 -16.90
C VAL A 260 11.51 -56.63 -15.60
N ILE A 261 12.22 -57.73 -15.32
CA ILE A 261 13.06 -57.86 -14.11
C ILE A 261 14.20 -56.84 -14.12
N LEU A 262 14.87 -56.67 -15.26
CA LEU A 262 15.96 -55.72 -15.43
C LEU A 262 15.49 -54.27 -15.21
N SER A 263 14.36 -53.92 -15.82
CA SER A 263 13.69 -52.62 -15.66
C SER A 263 13.32 -52.35 -14.20
N LEU A 264 12.70 -53.32 -13.53
CA LEU A 264 12.29 -53.18 -12.12
C LEU A 264 13.53 -53.02 -11.20
N GLY A 265 14.57 -53.82 -11.41
CA GLY A 265 15.81 -53.76 -10.65
C GLY A 265 16.52 -52.42 -10.79
N LEU A 266 16.67 -51.92 -12.02
CA LEU A 266 17.27 -50.61 -12.30
C LEU A 266 16.44 -49.47 -11.73
N SER A 267 15.11 -49.56 -11.77
CA SER A 267 14.21 -48.53 -11.24
C SER A 267 14.27 -48.43 -9.72
N ILE A 268 14.31 -49.59 -9.04
CA ILE A 268 14.48 -49.65 -7.58
C ILE A 268 15.86 -49.08 -7.19
N PHE A 269 16.91 -49.44 -7.94
CA PHE A 269 18.25 -48.91 -7.71
C PHE A 269 18.31 -47.39 -7.93
N ALA A 270 17.74 -46.87 -9.01
CA ALA A 270 17.68 -45.44 -9.30
C ALA A 270 16.92 -44.67 -8.22
N THR A 271 15.77 -45.20 -7.79
CA THR A 271 14.97 -44.63 -6.69
C THR A 271 15.77 -44.59 -5.39
N PHE A 272 16.41 -45.70 -5.01
CA PHE A 272 17.25 -45.79 -3.81
C PHE A 272 18.46 -44.85 -3.86
N TRP A 273 19.13 -44.76 -5.01
CA TRP A 273 20.26 -43.87 -5.22
C TRP A 273 19.85 -42.40 -5.07
N ILE A 274 18.72 -42.01 -5.65
CA ILE A 274 18.16 -40.65 -5.53
C ILE A 274 17.84 -40.33 -4.07
N LEU A 275 17.12 -41.21 -3.37
CA LEU A 275 16.78 -41.06 -1.94
C LEU A 275 18.01 -40.92 -1.04
N LYS A 276 19.10 -41.63 -1.35
CA LYS A 276 20.36 -41.56 -0.59
C LYS A 276 21.24 -40.36 -1.01
N SER A 277 21.12 -39.91 -2.25
CA SER A 277 21.88 -38.76 -2.75
C SER A 277 21.42 -37.47 -2.05
N ARG A 278 22.33 -36.50 -1.91
CA ARG A 278 22.01 -35.15 -1.40
C ARG A 278 20.96 -34.41 -2.27
N VAL A 279 20.56 -34.97 -3.41
CA VAL A 279 19.45 -34.49 -4.24
C VAL A 279 18.10 -34.63 -3.53
N VAL A 280 18.00 -35.35 -2.40
CA VAL A 280 16.77 -35.42 -1.57
C VAL A 280 16.91 -34.73 -0.20
N ARG A 281 18.12 -34.30 0.21
CA ARG A 281 18.32 -33.45 1.40
C ARG A 281 18.22 -31.96 1.08
#